data_AF-A0A952URY1-F1
#
_entry.id   AF-A0A952URY1-F1
#
_cell.length_a   1.000
_cell.length_b   1.000
_cell.length_c   1.000
_cell.angle_alpha   90.00
_cell.angle_beta   90.00
_cell.angle_gamma   90.00
#
_symmetry.space_group_name_H-M   'P 1'
#
loop_
_entity.id
_entity.type
_entity.pdbx_description
1 polymer ?
#
loop_
_entity_poly.entity_id
_entity_poly.type
_entity_poly.pdbx_seq_one_letter_code
_entity_poly.pdbx_strand_id
1 'polypeptide(L)'
;MIRTAPLPQRIFIVLFLFLAALACALAPLPLLYRSLGIVLCAYLAFSAAGMPAAYLTALLAPPIGLIRGDQEWLIMLPIVLSGNLLAMLALEYGWRVPSLVLSPLLLVVPAVTAWRLSGQSLFEVVLPWVGQERSWVLLHVLVGVAGVLIALFLDRRRQRAG
;
A
#
# COMPACT_ATOMS: atom_id res chain seq x y z
N MET A 1 12.18 -15.25 3.83
CA MET A 1 11.20 -14.97 4.91
C MET A 1 11.82 -13.95 5.85
N ILE A 2 11.18 -12.80 6.06
CA ILE A 2 11.69 -11.72 6.93
C ILE A 2 11.47 -12.10 8.39
N ARG A 3 12.53 -12.07 9.20
CA ARG A 3 12.42 -12.26 10.66
C ARG A 3 11.81 -11.01 11.28
N THR A 4 10.80 -11.14 12.14
CA THR A 4 10.04 -10.00 12.71
C THR A 4 10.53 -9.65 14.13
N ALA A 5 10.13 -8.48 14.64
CA ALA A 5 10.46 -8.07 16.00
C ALA A 5 9.89 -9.06 17.05
N PRO A 6 10.55 -9.23 18.22
CA PRO A 6 10.03 -10.06 19.29
C PRO A 6 8.68 -9.53 19.81
N LEU A 7 7.84 -10.44 20.28
CA LEU A 7 6.67 -10.08 21.09
C LEU A 7 7.16 -9.55 22.46
N PRO A 8 6.51 -8.53 23.05
CA PRO A 8 5.27 -7.87 22.62
C PRO A 8 5.46 -6.63 21.71
N GLN A 9 6.69 -6.16 21.51
CA GLN A 9 6.99 -4.91 20.78
C GLN A 9 6.35 -4.86 19.39
N ARG A 10 6.32 -6.00 18.69
CA ARG A 10 5.64 -6.15 17.41
C ARG A 10 4.18 -5.68 17.44
N ILE A 11 3.43 -6.00 18.48
CA ILE A 11 1.99 -5.66 18.58
C ILE A 11 1.81 -4.16 18.62
N PHE A 12 2.58 -3.46 19.47
CA PHE A 12 2.49 -2.01 19.60
C PHE A 12 2.84 -1.28 18.30
N ILE A 13 3.88 -1.73 17.60
CA ILE A 13 4.27 -1.15 16.31
C ILE A 13 3.18 -1.35 15.27
N VAL A 14 2.60 -2.56 15.18
CA VAL A 14 1.54 -2.86 14.23
C VAL A 14 0.29 -2.04 14.52
N LEU A 15 -0.10 -1.96 15.79
CA LEU A 15 -1.25 -1.17 16.21
C LEU A 15 -1.05 0.31 15.85
N PHE A 16 0.12 0.86 16.14
CA PHE A 16 0.44 2.24 15.78
C PHE A 16 0.36 2.49 14.27
N LEU A 17 0.98 1.62 13.45
CA LEU A 17 0.98 1.77 12.00
C LEU A 17 -0.42 1.57 11.40
N PHE A 18 -1.21 0.65 11.97
CA PHE A 18 -2.60 0.48 11.60
C PHE A 18 -3.42 1.75 11.91
N LEU A 19 -3.29 2.31 13.11
CA LEU A 19 -3.94 3.56 13.49
C LEU A 19 -3.49 4.74 12.61
N ALA A 20 -2.21 4.80 12.22
CA ALA A 20 -1.71 5.80 11.28
C ALA A 20 -2.36 5.65 9.89
N ALA A 21 -2.50 4.42 9.39
CA ALA A 21 -3.21 4.16 8.13
C ALA A 21 -4.69 4.56 8.21
N LEU A 22 -5.34 4.32 9.35
CA LEU A 22 -6.71 4.77 9.60
C LEU A 22 -6.81 6.30 9.60
N ALA A 23 -5.87 6.98 10.24
CA ALA A 23 -5.80 8.43 10.22
C ALA A 23 -5.64 8.94 8.78
N CYS A 24 -4.77 8.34 7.97
CA CYS A 24 -4.65 8.67 6.55
C CYS A 24 -5.95 8.40 5.77
N ALA A 25 -6.62 7.28 6.02
CA ALA A 25 -7.88 6.93 5.38
C ALA A 25 -9.00 7.93 5.71
N LEU A 26 -8.99 8.52 6.91
CA LEU A 26 -10.02 9.45 7.39
C LEU A 26 -9.62 10.93 7.26
N ALA A 27 -8.37 11.24 6.94
CA ALA A 27 -7.91 12.63 6.90
C ALA A 27 -8.63 13.43 5.79
N PRO A 28 -8.89 14.74 5.99
CA PRO A 28 -9.37 15.66 4.96
C PRO A 28 -8.24 16.08 4.03
N LEU A 29 -7.53 15.09 3.49
CA LEU A 29 -6.46 15.27 2.52
C LEU A 29 -6.97 14.86 1.13
N PRO A 30 -6.36 15.40 0.06
CA PRO A 30 -6.55 14.86 -1.28
C PRO A 30 -6.36 13.34 -1.29
N LEU A 31 -7.18 12.64 -2.08
CA LEU A 31 -7.20 11.17 -2.14
C LEU A 31 -5.81 10.56 -2.35
N LEU A 32 -4.98 11.23 -3.13
CA LEU A 32 -3.59 10.84 -3.42
C LEU A 32 -2.79 10.63 -2.16
N TYR A 33 -2.86 11.58 -1.24
CA TYR A 33 -2.09 11.49 0.00
C TYR A 33 -2.70 10.49 0.97
N ARG A 34 -4.04 10.33 0.96
CA ARG A 34 -4.73 9.32 1.76
C ARG A 34 -4.27 7.91 1.38
N SER A 35 -4.25 7.59 0.09
CA SER A 35 -3.84 6.26 -0.38
C SER A 35 -2.34 5.99 -0.18
N LEU A 36 -1.48 6.97 -0.46
CA LEU A 36 -0.03 6.84 -0.25
C LEU A 36 0.31 6.56 1.22
N GLY A 37 -0.38 7.24 2.14
CA GLY A 37 -0.22 7.01 3.58
C GLY A 37 -0.56 5.58 3.98
N ILE A 38 -1.66 5.04 3.47
CA ILE A 38 -2.06 3.64 3.73
C ILE A 38 -1.02 2.66 3.17
N VAL A 39 -0.60 2.85 1.92
CA VAL A 39 0.40 2.00 1.26
C VAL A 39 1.71 1.99 2.05
N LEU A 40 2.21 3.18 2.42
CA LEU A 40 3.42 3.31 3.22
C LEU A 40 3.29 2.58 4.55
N CYS A 41 2.19 2.80 5.28
CA CYS A 41 1.94 2.12 6.55
C CYS A 41 1.89 0.59 6.38
N ALA A 42 1.33 0.07 5.28
CA ALA A 42 1.31 -1.36 5.00
C ALA A 42 2.72 -1.94 4.80
N TYR A 43 3.59 -1.27 4.03
CA TYR A 43 5.00 -1.69 3.88
C TYR A 43 5.76 -1.64 5.21
N LEU A 44 5.52 -0.63 6.04
CA LEU A 44 6.14 -0.53 7.35
C LEU A 44 5.63 -1.62 8.29
N ALA A 45 4.32 -1.93 8.27
CA ALA A 45 3.72 -2.97 9.07
C ALA A 45 4.26 -4.35 8.67
N PHE A 46 4.38 -4.61 7.36
CA PHE A 46 5.08 -5.77 6.82
C PHE A 46 6.52 -5.86 7.35
N SER A 47 7.27 -4.76 7.28
CA SER A 47 8.66 -4.73 7.74
C SER A 47 8.81 -5.01 9.23
N ALA A 48 7.86 -4.57 10.05
CA ALA A 48 7.87 -4.78 11.50
C ALA A 48 7.45 -6.21 11.89
N ALA A 49 6.41 -6.73 11.24
CA ALA A 49 5.59 -7.83 11.76
C ALA A 49 5.16 -8.88 10.73
N GLY A 50 5.60 -8.73 9.48
CA GLY A 50 5.30 -9.66 8.39
C GLY A 50 3.90 -9.48 7.80
N MET A 51 3.50 -10.44 6.98
CA MET A 51 2.28 -10.36 6.16
C MET A 51 0.97 -10.19 6.90
N PRO A 52 0.73 -10.83 8.05
CA PRO A 52 -0.53 -10.62 8.77
C PRO A 52 -0.76 -9.15 9.15
N ALA A 53 0.30 -8.43 9.53
CA ALA A 53 0.22 -7.01 9.85
C ALA A 53 0.06 -6.14 8.59
N ALA A 54 0.72 -6.53 7.52
CA ALA A 54 0.58 -5.90 6.21
C ALA A 54 -0.88 -5.98 5.75
N TYR A 55 -1.49 -7.15 5.78
CA TYR A 55 -2.88 -7.36 5.40
C TYR A 55 -3.87 -6.64 6.30
N LEU A 56 -3.65 -6.65 7.62
CA LEU A 56 -4.45 -5.85 8.55
C LEU A 56 -4.49 -4.39 8.10
N THR A 57 -3.34 -3.83 7.76
CA THR A 57 -3.21 -2.43 7.36
C THR A 57 -3.75 -2.18 5.95
N ALA A 58 -3.35 -3.00 4.98
CA ALA A 58 -3.68 -2.88 3.57
C ALA A 58 -5.14 -3.17 3.24
N LEU A 59 -5.80 -4.06 3.99
CA LEU A 59 -7.15 -4.52 3.68
C LEU A 59 -8.21 -3.87 4.57
N LEU A 60 -7.90 -3.55 5.83
CA LEU A 60 -8.90 -2.96 6.73
C LEU A 60 -8.87 -1.43 6.76
N ALA A 61 -7.71 -0.80 6.59
CA ALA A 61 -7.67 0.66 6.59
C ALA A 61 -8.44 1.29 5.41
N PRO A 62 -8.36 0.77 4.16
CA PRO A 62 -9.10 1.38 3.06
C PRO A 62 -10.62 1.37 3.23
N PRO A 63 -11.31 0.26 3.58
CA PRO A 63 -12.76 0.27 3.74
C PRO A 63 -13.27 1.26 4.79
N ILE A 64 -12.49 1.51 5.85
CA ILE A 64 -12.86 2.46 6.91
C ILE A 64 -12.92 3.89 6.38
N GLY A 65 -12.16 4.23 5.33
CA GLY A 65 -12.26 5.52 4.65
C GLY A 65 -13.67 5.84 4.11
N LEU A 66 -14.52 4.83 3.90
CA LEU A 66 -15.92 5.00 3.47
C LEU A 66 -16.80 5.66 4.54
N ILE A 67 -16.42 5.63 5.82
CA ILE A 67 -17.19 6.23 6.92
C ILE A 67 -17.41 7.74 6.69
N ARG A 68 -16.54 8.38 5.90
CA ARG A 68 -16.69 9.80 5.51
C ARG A 68 -17.77 10.06 4.46
N GLY A 69 -18.32 9.02 3.83
CA GLY A 69 -19.32 9.16 2.76
C GLY A 69 -18.76 9.72 1.46
N ASP A 70 -17.44 9.64 1.24
CA ASP A 70 -16.77 10.16 0.06
C ASP A 70 -16.95 9.22 -1.14
N GLN A 71 -17.71 9.66 -2.14
CA GLN A 71 -18.00 8.88 -3.35
C GLN A 71 -16.73 8.55 -4.15
N GLU A 72 -15.75 9.46 -4.16
CA GLU A 72 -14.50 9.24 -4.86
C GLU A 72 -13.69 8.11 -4.22
N TRP A 73 -13.77 7.97 -2.90
CA TRP A 73 -13.16 6.86 -2.17
C TRP A 73 -13.78 5.51 -2.54
N LEU A 74 -15.10 5.49 -2.80
CA LEU A 74 -15.80 4.27 -3.20
C LEU A 74 -15.33 3.77 -4.57
N ILE A 75 -15.11 4.68 -5.53
CA ILE A 75 -14.53 4.36 -6.84
C ILE A 75 -13.09 3.85 -6.69
N MET A 76 -12.34 4.42 -5.76
CA MET A 76 -10.94 4.08 -5.50
C MET A 76 -10.73 2.75 -4.79
N LEU A 77 -11.69 2.33 -3.97
CA LEU A 77 -11.51 1.22 -3.04
C LEU A 77 -11.05 -0.09 -3.72
N PRO A 78 -11.63 -0.53 -4.86
CA PRO A 78 -11.17 -1.75 -5.53
C PRO A 78 -9.72 -1.66 -6.00
N ILE A 79 -9.29 -0.47 -6.45
CA ILE A 79 -7.95 -0.21 -6.97
C ILE A 79 -6.93 -0.21 -5.83
N VAL A 80 -7.25 0.47 -4.73
CA VAL A 80 -6.38 0.51 -3.55
C VAL A 80 -6.24 -0.88 -2.92
N LEU A 81 -7.34 -1.61 -2.76
CA LEU A 81 -7.33 -2.96 -2.18
C LEU A 81 -6.55 -3.95 -3.04
N SER A 82 -6.86 -4.03 -4.34
CA SER A 82 -6.18 -4.95 -5.25
C SER A 82 -4.70 -4.60 -5.40
N GLY A 83 -4.37 -3.31 -5.54
CA GLY A 83 -2.98 -2.85 -5.66
C GLY A 83 -2.16 -3.20 -4.41
N ASN A 84 -2.67 -2.88 -3.22
CA ASN A 84 -1.98 -3.24 -1.98
C ASN A 84 -1.85 -4.76 -1.83
N LEU A 85 -2.90 -5.54 -2.10
CA LEU A 85 -2.86 -7.00 -2.01
C LEU A 85 -1.77 -7.58 -2.92
N LEU A 86 -1.76 -7.20 -4.20
CA LEU A 86 -0.77 -7.69 -5.16
C LEU A 86 0.65 -7.26 -4.79
N ALA A 87 0.83 -6.03 -4.31
CA ALA A 87 2.11 -5.53 -3.83
C ALA A 87 2.64 -6.36 -2.65
N MET A 88 1.78 -6.65 -1.66
CA MET A 88 2.16 -7.44 -0.48
C MET A 88 2.46 -8.89 -0.85
N LEU A 89 1.68 -9.49 -1.76
CA LEU A 89 1.97 -10.83 -2.30
C LEU A 89 3.31 -10.89 -3.03
N ALA A 90 3.61 -9.93 -3.91
CA ALA A 90 4.91 -9.86 -4.56
C ALA A 90 6.06 -9.64 -3.58
N LEU A 91 5.82 -8.92 -2.48
CA LEU A 91 6.83 -8.71 -1.45
C LEU A 91 7.09 -9.97 -0.63
N GLU A 92 6.05 -10.73 -0.30
CA GLU A 92 6.15 -12.01 0.41
C GLU A 92 6.84 -13.08 -0.44
N TYR A 93 6.40 -13.25 -1.69
CA TYR A 93 6.81 -14.37 -2.54
C TYR A 93 7.92 -14.04 -3.54
N GLY A 94 8.10 -12.77 -3.90
CA GLY A 94 9.07 -12.36 -4.92
C GLY A 94 10.55 -12.52 -4.50
N TRP A 95 10.83 -12.62 -3.20
CA TRP A 95 12.16 -12.85 -2.60
C TRP A 95 13.24 -11.78 -2.93
N ARG A 96 13.79 -11.11 -1.90
CA ARG A 96 14.98 -10.21 -1.97
C ARG A 96 14.95 -9.12 -3.05
N VAL A 97 15.71 -9.29 -4.14
CA VAL A 97 15.97 -8.24 -5.13
C VAL A 97 14.82 -8.13 -6.13
N PRO A 98 14.27 -9.25 -6.67
CA PRO A 98 13.08 -9.16 -7.52
C PRO A 98 11.91 -8.37 -6.92
N SER A 99 11.71 -8.41 -5.60
CA SER A 99 10.62 -7.65 -4.95
C SER A 99 10.79 -6.13 -5.07
N LEU A 100 12.00 -5.61 -5.29
CA LEU A 100 12.24 -4.18 -5.56
C LEU A 100 11.55 -3.70 -6.83
N VAL A 101 11.31 -4.61 -7.76
CA VAL A 101 10.68 -4.33 -9.04
C VAL A 101 9.24 -4.83 -9.03
N LEU A 102 9.02 -6.09 -8.66
CA LEU A 102 7.69 -6.73 -8.74
C LEU A 102 6.66 -6.07 -7.82
N SER A 103 7.03 -5.75 -6.58
CA SER A 103 6.07 -5.22 -5.61
C SER A 103 5.58 -3.81 -6.00
N PRO A 104 6.46 -2.84 -6.36
CA PRO A 104 6.02 -1.53 -6.84
C PRO A 104 5.29 -1.58 -8.19
N LEU A 105 5.67 -2.49 -9.10
CA LEU A 105 4.95 -2.64 -10.35
C LEU A 105 3.54 -3.17 -10.13
N LEU A 106 3.40 -4.28 -9.37
CA LEU A 106 2.10 -4.86 -9.09
C LEU A 106 1.20 -3.92 -8.26
N LEU A 107 1.78 -3.07 -7.41
CA LEU A 107 1.06 -2.03 -6.69
C LEU A 107 0.27 -1.12 -7.64
N VAL A 108 0.88 -0.73 -8.78
CA VAL A 108 0.29 0.25 -9.69
C VAL A 108 -0.46 -0.37 -10.86
N VAL A 109 -0.34 -1.68 -11.10
CA VAL A 109 -1.05 -2.37 -12.18
C VAL A 109 -2.56 -2.07 -12.16
N PRO A 110 -3.29 -2.19 -11.04
CA PRO A 110 -4.73 -1.88 -11.02
C PRO A 110 -5.03 -0.43 -11.38
N ALA A 111 -4.22 0.52 -10.92
CA ALA A 111 -4.39 1.95 -11.21
C ALA A 111 -4.14 2.26 -12.69
N VAL A 112 -3.09 1.66 -13.28
CA VAL A 112 -2.79 1.81 -14.71
C VAL A 112 -3.88 1.17 -15.55
N THR A 113 -4.36 -0.03 -15.18
CA THR A 113 -5.46 -0.69 -15.89
C THR A 113 -6.73 0.14 -15.84
N ALA A 114 -7.12 0.64 -14.67
CA ALA A 114 -8.28 1.52 -14.52
C ALA A 114 -8.15 2.77 -15.39
N TRP A 115 -6.98 3.44 -15.37
CA TRP A 115 -6.70 4.60 -16.21
C TRP A 115 -6.79 4.30 -17.71
N ARG A 116 -6.29 3.15 -18.16
CA ARG A 116 -6.33 2.77 -19.58
C ARG A 116 -7.73 2.43 -20.06
N LEU A 117 -8.51 1.75 -19.21
CA LEU A 117 -9.87 1.34 -19.54
C LEU A 117 -10.86 2.50 -19.45
N SER A 118 -10.66 3.44 -18.52
CA SER A 118 -11.60 4.56 -18.30
C SER A 118 -11.77 5.49 -19.51
N GLY A 119 -10.81 5.47 -20.46
CA GLY A 119 -10.91 6.22 -21.72
C GLY A 119 -11.58 5.45 -22.87
N GLN A 120 -12.05 4.22 -22.64
CA GLN A 120 -12.73 3.40 -23.64
C GLN A 120 -14.24 3.57 -23.52
N SER A 121 -14.96 3.62 -24.64
CA SER A 121 -16.41 3.85 -24.66
C SER A 121 -17.23 2.84 -23.84
N LEU A 122 -16.75 1.61 -23.70
CA LEU A 122 -17.40 0.56 -22.91
C LEU A 122 -17.19 0.68 -21.39
N PHE A 123 -16.20 1.46 -20.96
CA PHE A 123 -15.78 1.57 -19.56
C PHE A 123 -15.58 3.02 -19.13
N GLU A 124 -16.26 3.95 -19.79
CA GLU A 124 -16.11 5.38 -19.55
C GLU A 124 -16.51 5.72 -18.11
N VAL A 125 -15.53 6.10 -17.31
CA VAL A 125 -15.71 6.47 -15.90
C VAL A 125 -14.77 7.63 -15.58
N VAL A 126 -15.28 8.64 -14.90
CA VAL A 126 -14.46 9.74 -14.38
C VAL A 126 -13.71 9.24 -13.16
N LEU A 127 -12.38 9.12 -13.28
CA LEU A 127 -11.53 8.72 -12.16
C LEU A 127 -11.26 9.93 -11.25
N PRO A 128 -11.27 9.77 -9.92
CA PRO A 128 -10.99 10.85 -8.98
C PRO A 128 -9.63 11.56 -9.10
N TRP A 129 -8.69 10.99 -9.86
CA TRP A 129 -7.35 11.58 -10.10
C TRP A 129 -7.14 11.99 -11.56
N VAL A 130 -8.21 12.24 -12.31
CA VAL A 130 -8.15 12.76 -13.68
C VAL A 130 -7.26 14.01 -13.75
N GLY A 131 -6.40 14.06 -14.76
CA GLY A 131 -5.40 15.11 -14.93
C GLY A 131 -4.14 14.96 -14.05
N GLN A 132 -4.10 13.97 -13.15
CA GLN A 132 -2.95 13.69 -12.28
C GLN A 132 -2.51 12.21 -12.33
N GLU A 133 -2.88 11.48 -13.38
CA GLU A 133 -2.70 10.03 -13.48
C GLU A 133 -1.23 9.62 -13.42
N ARG A 134 -0.36 10.37 -14.12
CA ARG A 134 1.08 10.12 -14.08
C ARG A 134 1.65 10.35 -12.69
N SER A 135 1.28 11.45 -12.04
CA SER A 135 1.73 11.77 -10.68
C SER A 135 1.28 10.70 -9.69
N TRP A 136 0.04 10.25 -9.82
CA TRP A 136 -0.53 9.19 -9.00
C TRP A 136 0.28 7.90 -9.11
N VAL A 137 0.49 7.41 -10.33
CA VAL A 137 1.25 6.18 -10.59
C VAL A 137 2.70 6.31 -10.10
N LEU A 138 3.38 7.40 -10.46
CA LEU A 138 4.79 7.59 -10.09
C LEU A 138 4.98 7.65 -8.57
N LEU A 139 4.12 8.35 -7.85
CA LEU A 139 4.22 8.43 -6.39
C LEU A 139 3.97 7.07 -5.72
N HIS A 140 3.03 6.27 -6.23
CA HIS A 140 2.82 4.92 -5.71
C HIS A 140 4.02 4.01 -6.01
N VAL A 141 4.63 4.10 -7.20
CA VAL A 141 5.87 3.38 -7.49
C VAL A 141 6.98 3.80 -6.52
N LEU A 142 7.18 5.11 -6.31
CA LEU A 142 8.21 5.63 -5.42
C LEU A 142 8.01 5.16 -3.97
N VAL A 143 6.78 5.25 -3.46
CA VAL A 143 6.44 4.75 -2.12
C VAL A 143 6.62 3.24 -2.03
N GLY A 144 6.23 2.50 -3.07
CA GLY A 144 6.48 1.06 -3.16
C GLY A 144 7.96 0.73 -3.06
N VAL A 145 8.79 1.37 -3.89
CA VAL A 145 10.25 1.18 -3.90
C VAL A 145 10.84 1.52 -2.54
N ALA A 146 10.47 2.65 -1.95
CA ALA A 146 10.92 3.04 -0.62
C ALA A 146 10.52 2.01 0.45
N GLY A 147 9.28 1.54 0.41
CA GLY A 147 8.76 0.51 1.31
C GLY A 147 9.54 -0.80 1.22
N VAL A 148 9.83 -1.29 0.00
CA VAL A 148 10.64 -2.49 -0.20
C VAL A 148 12.08 -2.28 0.27
N LEU A 149 12.70 -1.13 -0.02
CA LEU A 149 14.06 -0.83 0.44
C LEU A 149 14.15 -0.84 1.97
N ILE A 150 13.17 -0.25 2.66
CA ILE A 150 13.08 -0.28 4.12
C ILE A 150 12.94 -1.72 4.62
N ALA A 151 12.07 -2.52 4.01
CA ALA A 151 11.87 -3.92 4.38
C ALA A 151 13.17 -4.73 4.25
N LEU A 152 13.88 -4.59 3.14
CA LEU A 152 15.15 -5.25 2.90
C LEU A 152 16.27 -4.78 3.83
N PHE A 153 16.33 -3.48 4.12
CA PHE A 153 17.31 -2.92 5.04
C PHE A 153 17.12 -3.47 6.45
N LEU A 154 15.88 -3.51 6.94
CA LEU A 154 15.55 -4.04 8.27
C LEU A 154 15.80 -5.55 8.35
N ASP A 155 15.46 -6.31 7.31
CA ASP A 155 15.77 -7.75 7.24
C ASP A 155 17.28 -8.00 7.32
N ARG A 156 18.08 -7.25 6.56
CA ARG A 156 19.56 -7.34 6.60
C ARG A 156 20.14 -6.98 7.97
N ARG A 157 19.62 -5.93 8.63
CA ARG A 157 20.07 -5.55 9.98
C ARG A 157 19.79 -6.66 11.00
N ARG A 158 18.61 -7.29 10.92
CA ARG A 158 18.23 -8.40 11.83
C ARG A 158 19.10 -9.63 11.62
N GLN A 159 19.47 -9.95 10.37
CA GLN A 159 20.38 -11.06 10.05
C GLN A 159 21.81 -10.87 10.55
N ARG A 160 22.25 -9.62 10.81
CA ARG A 160 23.58 -9.33 11.36
C ARG A 160 23.63 -9.31 12.88
N ALA A 161 22.48 -9.10 13.53
CA ALA A 161 22.37 -8.92 14.97
C ALA A 161 22.10 -10.23 15.74
N GLY A 162 21.76 -11.31 15.05
CA GLY A 162 21.55 -12.64 15.62
C GLY A 162 22.37 -13.67 14.87
#